data_AF-A0A7R9B6I8-F1
#
_entry.id   AF-A0A7R9B6I8-F1
#
_cell.length_a   1.000
_cell.length_b   1.000
_cell.length_c   1.000
_cell.angle_alpha   90.00
_cell.angle_beta   90.00
_cell.angle_gamma   90.00
#
_symmetry.space_group_name_H-M   'P 1'
#
loop_
_entity.id
_entity.type
_entity.pdbx_description
1 polymer ?
#
loop_
_entity_poly.entity_id
_entity_poly.type
_entity_poly.pdbx_seq_one_letter_code
_entity_poly.pdbx_strand_id
1 'polypeptide(L)'
;MHIGKGVQLDLRGEGDVWLRCLSDHSVFVQSYYLDREAGRAPGDAVFDLRQCHRQMQQQAATAQAAAAAQAAAVAGHIPGPHSVGGIAPAISLSAAAGIGVDDLRRLCILRLSFVKGWGPDYPRQSIKETPCWIEVHLHRALQLLDEVLHTMPIDGPRGIE
;
A
#
# COMPACT_ATOMS: atom_id res chain seq x y z
N MET A 1 25.97 22.77 -3.59
CA MET A 1 24.57 22.41 -3.29
C MET A 1 23.97 21.81 -4.56
N HIS A 2 23.72 20.50 -4.60
CA HIS A 2 23.47 19.75 -5.86
C HIS A 2 21.99 19.59 -6.24
N ILE A 3 21.04 20.02 -5.40
CA ILE A 3 19.61 19.92 -5.71
C ILE A 3 19.22 20.88 -6.85
N GLY A 4 19.86 22.05 -6.94
CA GLY A 4 19.60 23.02 -8.02
C GLY A 4 18.13 23.46 -8.06
N LYS A 5 17.53 23.44 -9.26
CA LYS A 5 16.09 23.74 -9.47
C LYS A 5 15.16 22.62 -9.00
N GLY A 6 15.68 21.47 -8.56
CA GLY A 6 14.91 20.38 -7.97
C GLY A 6 13.96 19.68 -8.93
N VAL A 7 12.75 19.40 -8.47
CA VAL A 7 11.68 18.75 -9.24
C VAL A 7 10.40 19.57 -9.17
N GLN A 8 9.57 19.43 -10.21
CA GLN A 8 8.21 19.90 -10.21
C GLN A 8 7.27 18.69 -10.21
N LEU A 9 6.33 18.68 -9.26
CA LEU A 9 5.23 17.72 -9.21
C LEU A 9 3.97 18.43 -9.68
N ASP A 10 3.41 17.98 -10.79
CA ASP A 10 2.18 18.54 -11.36
C ASP A 10 1.03 17.57 -11.13
N LEU A 11 -0.02 18.04 -10.45
CA LEU A 11 -1.27 17.31 -10.30
C LEU A 11 -2.16 17.60 -11.51
N ARG A 12 -2.63 16.53 -12.17
CA ARG A 12 -3.51 16.61 -13.34
C ARG A 12 -4.82 15.88 -13.09
N GLY A 13 -5.91 16.47 -13.58
CA GLY A 13 -7.25 15.89 -13.44
C GLY A 13 -7.66 15.71 -11.98
N GLU A 14 -8.18 14.54 -11.66
CA GLU A 14 -8.71 14.23 -10.32
C GLU A 14 -7.62 13.87 -9.29
N GLY A 15 -6.41 13.51 -9.74
CA GLY A 15 -5.32 13.14 -8.83
C GLY A 15 -4.14 12.40 -9.45
N ASP A 16 -3.98 12.46 -10.77
CA ASP A 16 -2.80 11.88 -11.43
C ASP A 16 -1.60 12.81 -11.19
N VAL A 17 -0.42 12.22 -10.94
CA VAL A 17 0.79 13.00 -10.62
C VAL A 17 1.87 12.77 -11.65
N TRP A 18 2.39 13.89 -12.14
CA TRP A 18 3.46 13.97 -13.11
C TRP A 18 4.70 14.56 -12.46
N LEU A 19 5.86 14.05 -12.82
CA LEU A 19 7.15 14.52 -12.33
C LEU A 19 7.96 15.11 -13.47
N ARG A 20 8.44 16.33 -13.29
CA ARG A 20 9.46 16.94 -14.16
C ARG A 20 10.74 17.21 -13.38
N CYS A 21 11.85 16.66 -13.85
CA CYS A 21 13.16 16.94 -13.30
C CYS A 21 13.69 18.27 -13.87
N LEU A 22 13.84 19.28 -13.02
CA LEU A 22 14.41 20.58 -13.39
C LEU A 22 15.87 20.72 -12.96
N SER A 23 16.33 19.82 -12.09
CA SER A 23 17.71 19.73 -11.61
C SER A 23 18.65 19.22 -12.70
N ASP A 24 19.91 19.65 -12.62
CA ASP A 24 21.00 19.12 -13.46
C ASP A 24 21.44 17.71 -13.04
N HIS A 25 20.94 17.21 -11.91
CA HIS A 25 21.20 15.86 -11.40
C HIS A 25 19.93 15.01 -11.45
N SER A 26 20.10 13.71 -11.71
CA SER A 26 19.01 12.75 -11.73
C SER A 26 18.33 12.63 -10.37
N VAL A 27 17.03 12.33 -10.42
CA VAL A 27 16.17 12.06 -9.27
C VAL A 27 15.70 10.61 -9.36
N PHE A 28 15.75 9.93 -8.23
CA PHE A 28 15.38 8.51 -8.12
C PHE A 28 14.03 8.42 -7.45
N VAL A 29 13.08 7.75 -8.09
CA VAL A 29 11.67 7.71 -7.66
C VAL A 29 11.28 6.29 -7.29
N GLN A 30 10.64 6.15 -6.14
CA GLN A 30 9.88 4.96 -5.75
C GLN A 30 8.40 5.22 -6.03
N SER A 31 7.82 4.44 -6.93
CA SER A 31 6.39 4.46 -7.19
C SER A 31 5.91 3.08 -7.62
N TYR A 32 4.89 2.55 -6.94
CA TYR A 32 4.22 1.30 -7.32
C TYR A 32 3.61 1.34 -8.72
N TYR A 33 3.20 2.54 -9.18
CA TYR A 33 2.72 2.74 -10.55
C TYR A 33 3.84 2.45 -11.55
N LEU A 34 5.02 3.02 -11.32
CA LEU A 34 6.19 2.84 -12.20
C LEU A 34 6.70 1.41 -12.16
N ASP A 35 6.70 0.75 -11.01
CA ASP A 35 7.10 -0.66 -10.87
C ASP A 35 6.22 -1.58 -11.74
N ARG A 36 4.93 -1.24 -11.86
CA ARG A 36 3.98 -1.99 -12.70
C ARG A 36 4.10 -1.66 -14.19
N GLU A 37 4.40 -0.41 -14.51
CA GLU A 37 4.56 0.07 -15.90
C GLU A 37 6.00 -0.14 -16.42
N ALA A 38 6.92 -0.64 -15.60
CA ALA A 38 8.29 -0.95 -15.97
C ALA A 38 8.33 -1.91 -17.16
N GLY A 39 8.64 -1.37 -18.35
CA GLY A 39 8.54 -2.06 -19.63
C GLY A 39 7.80 -1.27 -20.71
N ARG A 40 7.11 -0.18 -20.36
CA ARG A 40 6.56 0.79 -21.30
C ARG A 40 7.51 1.96 -21.54
N ALA A 41 7.28 2.70 -22.63
CA ALA A 41 8.05 3.90 -22.96
C ALA A 41 8.05 4.85 -21.75
N PRO A 42 9.20 5.47 -21.41
CA PRO A 42 9.30 6.36 -20.28
C PRO A 42 8.32 7.52 -20.45
N GLY A 43 7.34 7.59 -19.56
CA GLY A 43 6.42 8.70 -19.42
C GLY A 43 6.73 9.49 -18.16
N ASP A 44 6.41 10.78 -18.16
CA ASP A 44 6.58 11.66 -17.00
C ASP A 44 5.53 11.41 -15.88
N ALA A 45 4.54 10.54 -16.14
CA ALA A 45 3.52 10.15 -15.17
C ALA A 45 4.11 9.20 -14.14
N VAL A 46 4.12 9.60 -12.87
CA VAL A 46 4.65 8.82 -11.74
C VAL A 46 3.54 8.22 -10.88
N PHE A 47 2.28 8.61 -11.09
CA PHE A 47 1.12 8.09 -10.38
C PHE A 47 -0.17 8.27 -11.18
N ASP A 48 -1.01 7.25 -11.20
CA ASP A 48 -2.37 7.26 -11.78
C ASP A 48 -3.39 6.89 -10.70
N LEU A 49 -4.34 7.80 -10.44
CA LEU A 49 -5.31 7.65 -9.36
C LEU A 49 -6.26 6.48 -9.61
N ARG A 50 -6.67 6.25 -10.86
CA ARG A 50 -7.62 5.19 -11.23
C ARG A 50 -6.99 3.82 -11.11
N GLN A 51 -5.72 3.69 -11.50
CA GLN A 51 -4.95 2.47 -11.33
C GLN A 51 -4.72 2.18 -9.85
N CYS A 52 -4.34 3.20 -9.08
CA CYS A 52 -4.18 3.09 -7.63
C CYS A 52 -5.46 2.60 -6.95
N HIS A 53 -6.61 3.20 -7.26
CA HIS A 53 -7.91 2.81 -6.68
C HIS A 53 -8.30 1.37 -7.02
N ARG A 54 -8.15 0.94 -8.28
CA ARG A 54 -8.40 -0.47 -8.66
C ARG A 54 -7.49 -1.44 -7.92
N GLN A 55 -6.21 -1.07 -7.75
CA GLN A 55 -5.25 -1.90 -7.03
C GLN A 55 -5.59 -1.99 -5.54
N MET A 56 -6.03 -0.89 -4.91
CA MET A 56 -6.52 -0.89 -3.54
C MET A 56 -7.67 -1.86 -3.36
N GLN A 57 -8.70 -1.77 -4.22
CA GLN A 57 -9.86 -2.66 -4.17
C GLN A 57 -9.46 -4.14 -4.33
N GLN A 58 -8.55 -4.44 -5.26
CA GLN A 58 -8.11 -5.80 -5.50
C GLN A 58 -7.29 -6.37 -4.31
N GLN A 59 -6.37 -5.59 -3.76
CA GLN A 59 -5.57 -5.99 -2.60
C GLN A 59 -6.45 -6.12 -1.34
N ALA A 60 -7.39 -5.19 -1.16
CA ALA A 60 -8.42 -5.23 -0.12
C ALA A 60 -9.23 -6.53 -0.16
N ALA A 61 -9.81 -6.87 -1.32
CA ALA A 61 -10.59 -8.10 -1.49
C ALA A 61 -9.75 -9.37 -1.28
N THR A 62 -8.50 -9.37 -1.74
CA THR A 62 -7.59 -10.50 -1.55
C THR A 62 -7.23 -10.69 -0.07
N ALA A 63 -6.96 -9.61 0.65
CA ALA A 63 -6.67 -9.64 2.08
C ALA A 63 -7.88 -10.16 2.88
N GLN A 64 -9.10 -9.75 2.53
CA GLN A 64 -10.33 -10.27 3.13
C GLN A 64 -10.52 -11.76 2.85
N ALA A 65 -10.32 -12.21 1.61
CA ALA A 65 -10.44 -13.62 1.25
C ALA A 65 -9.41 -14.48 1.99
N ALA A 66 -8.17 -14.00 2.12
CA ALA A 66 -7.13 -14.67 2.88
C ALA A 66 -7.47 -14.75 4.38
N ALA A 67 -7.97 -13.66 4.96
CA ALA A 67 -8.41 -13.62 6.36
C ALA A 67 -9.57 -14.61 6.62
N ALA A 68 -10.57 -14.66 5.73
CA ALA A 68 -11.67 -15.60 5.83
C ALA A 68 -11.21 -17.07 5.69
N ALA A 69 -10.29 -17.35 4.77
CA ALA A 69 -9.71 -18.68 4.59
C ALA A 69 -8.93 -19.13 5.84
N GLN A 70 -8.17 -18.23 6.46
CA GLN A 70 -7.44 -18.50 7.70
C GLN A 70 -8.41 -18.77 8.86
N ALA A 71 -9.46 -17.97 9.01
CA ALA A 71 -10.49 -18.19 10.03
C ALA A 71 -11.18 -19.55 9.86
N ALA A 72 -11.53 -19.92 8.62
CA ALA A 72 -12.15 -21.22 8.31
C ALA A 72 -11.22 -22.41 8.59
N ALA A 73 -9.92 -22.29 8.27
CA ALA A 73 -8.94 -23.35 8.51
C ALA A 73 -8.76 -23.63 10.01
N VAL A 74 -8.78 -22.59 10.85
CA VAL A 74 -8.68 -22.74 12.32
C VAL A 74 -9.97 -23.31 12.91
N ALA A 75 -11.14 -22.94 12.37
CA ALA A 75 -12.42 -23.52 12.78
C ALA A 75 -12.57 -25.01 12.41
N GLY A 76 -11.85 -25.49 11.40
CA GLY A 76 -11.92 -26.86 10.87
C GLY A 76 -11.05 -27.92 11.56
N HIS A 77 -10.28 -27.58 12.60
CA HIS A 77 -9.38 -28.55 13.27
C HIS A 77 -10.04 -29.25 14.49
N ILE A 78 -10.98 -30.17 14.26
CA ILE A 78 -11.26 -31.27 15.21
C ILE A 78 -11.65 -32.56 14.45
N PRO A 79 -10.72 -33.49 14.15
CA PRO A 79 -11.07 -34.87 13.81
C PRO A 79 -10.64 -35.83 14.92
N GLY A 80 -11.61 -36.34 15.69
CA GLY A 80 -11.40 -37.44 16.63
C GLY A 80 -12.72 -38.01 17.16
N PRO A 81 -12.98 -39.32 17.05
CA PRO A 81 -14.27 -39.96 17.39
C PRO A 81 -14.57 -40.08 18.90
N HIS A 82 -13.90 -39.26 19.73
CA HIS A 82 -14.10 -39.22 21.19
C HIS A 82 -14.48 -37.82 21.71
N SER A 83 -15.01 -36.93 20.88
CA SER A 83 -15.56 -35.66 21.33
C SER A 83 -16.92 -35.86 22.01
N VAL A 84 -16.88 -36.33 23.26
CA VAL A 84 -18.03 -36.23 24.16
C VAL A 84 -18.42 -34.76 24.33
N GLY A 85 -19.72 -34.48 24.26
CA GLY A 85 -20.30 -33.13 24.17
C GLY A 85 -19.60 -32.09 25.04
N GLY A 86 -18.92 -31.16 24.38
CA GLY A 86 -18.25 -30.02 25.00
C GLY A 86 -18.93 -28.75 24.56
N ILE A 87 -19.36 -27.95 25.52
CA ILE A 87 -19.76 -26.56 25.40
C ILE A 87 -18.61 -25.84 24.64
N ALA A 88 -18.76 -25.62 23.35
CA ALA A 88 -17.72 -24.97 22.56
C ALA A 88 -17.51 -23.56 23.14
N PRO A 89 -16.28 -23.14 23.49
CA PRO A 89 -16.05 -21.76 23.86
C PRO A 89 -16.43 -20.90 22.64
N ALA A 90 -17.22 -19.86 22.86
CA ALA A 90 -17.46 -18.81 21.88
C ALA A 90 -16.15 -18.04 21.67
N ILE A 91 -15.20 -18.64 20.95
CA ILE A 91 -13.98 -17.93 20.55
C ILE A 91 -14.41 -17.00 19.42
N SER A 92 -14.72 -15.76 19.77
CA SER A 92 -14.93 -14.68 18.81
C SER A 92 -13.61 -14.46 18.07
N LEU A 93 -13.46 -15.12 16.93
CA LEU A 93 -12.24 -15.09 16.13
C LEU A 93 -12.25 -13.83 15.27
N SER A 94 -11.92 -12.71 15.88
CA SER A 94 -11.69 -11.45 15.15
C SER A 94 -10.44 -11.62 14.29
N ALA A 95 -10.64 -11.83 12.99
CA ALA A 95 -9.57 -11.77 12.01
C ALA A 95 -8.98 -10.36 12.09
N ALA A 96 -7.76 -10.24 12.63
CA ALA A 96 -7.12 -8.97 12.92
C ALA A 96 -7.22 -8.04 11.69
N ALA A 97 -8.01 -6.98 11.83
CA ALA A 97 -8.32 -5.99 10.80
C ALA A 97 -7.09 -5.16 10.33
N GLY A 98 -5.87 -5.60 10.62
CA GLY A 98 -4.62 -4.86 10.40
C GLY A 98 -3.68 -5.42 9.33
N ILE A 99 -3.98 -6.57 8.69
CA ILE A 99 -2.97 -7.31 7.90
C ILE A 99 -2.75 -6.73 6.48
N GLY A 100 -3.31 -5.58 6.11
CA GLY A 100 -3.04 -4.96 4.80
C GLY A 100 -3.13 -3.44 4.72
N VAL A 101 -3.38 -2.74 5.83
CA VAL A 101 -3.62 -1.28 5.79
C VAL A 101 -2.33 -0.51 5.48
N ASP A 102 -1.19 -0.92 6.05
CA ASP A 102 0.11 -0.28 5.77
C ASP A 102 0.53 -0.51 4.32
N ASP A 103 0.33 -1.73 3.80
CA ASP A 103 0.64 -2.07 2.40
C ASP A 103 -0.24 -1.28 1.42
N LEU A 104 -1.52 -1.14 1.72
CA LEU A 104 -2.44 -0.31 0.92
C LEU A 104 -2.07 1.17 1.01
N ARG A 105 -1.71 1.67 2.20
CA ARG A 105 -1.25 3.05 2.39
C ARG A 105 -0.02 3.36 1.54
N ARG A 106 0.90 2.41 1.40
CA ARG A 106 2.11 2.58 0.56
C ARG A 106 1.79 2.84 -0.91
N LEU A 107 0.63 2.40 -1.41
CA LEU A 107 0.17 2.74 -2.76
C LEU A 107 -0.10 4.24 -2.94
N CYS A 108 -0.37 4.97 -1.85
CA CYS A 108 -0.66 6.41 -1.85
C CYS A 108 0.58 7.29 -1.63
N ILE A 109 1.75 6.68 -1.54
CA ILE A 109 2.99 7.36 -1.14
C ILE A 109 3.99 7.28 -2.29
N LEU A 110 4.53 8.43 -2.67
CA LEU A 110 5.68 8.52 -3.57
C LEU A 110 6.91 8.87 -2.75
N ARG A 111 8.05 8.24 -3.06
CA ARG A 111 9.33 8.64 -2.45
C ARG A 111 10.32 9.07 -3.51
N LEU A 112 11.02 10.16 -3.25
CA LEU A 112 11.98 10.71 -4.20
C LEU A 112 13.30 10.98 -3.48
N SER A 113 14.40 10.50 -4.05
CA SER A 113 15.76 10.85 -3.61
C SER A 113 16.43 11.75 -4.63
N PHE A 114 17.03 12.83 -4.15
CA PHE A 114 17.77 13.76 -4.99
C PHE A 114 19.23 13.33 -5.11
N VAL A 115 19.78 13.39 -6.32
CA VAL A 115 21.21 13.19 -6.64
C VAL A 115 21.71 11.75 -6.48
N LYS A 116 21.27 11.01 -5.45
CA LYS A 116 21.79 9.69 -5.11
C LYS A 116 20.69 8.63 -5.13
N GLY A 117 20.91 7.57 -5.92
CA GLY A 117 20.07 6.37 -5.92
C GLY A 117 20.36 5.43 -4.76
N TRP A 118 19.46 4.46 -4.59
CA TRP A 118 19.52 3.36 -3.64
C TRP A 118 19.02 2.07 -4.32
N GLY A 119 19.35 0.91 -3.76
CA GLY A 119 19.00 -0.40 -4.31
C GLY A 119 20.22 -1.32 -4.46
N PRO A 120 20.06 -2.51 -5.07
CA PRO A 120 21.11 -3.52 -5.18
C PRO A 120 22.37 -3.02 -5.90
N ASP A 121 22.18 -2.13 -6.89
CA ASP A 121 23.24 -1.56 -7.71
C ASP A 121 23.91 -0.33 -7.07
N TYR A 122 23.50 0.03 -5.85
CA TYR A 122 24.02 1.19 -5.13
C TYR A 122 24.61 0.78 -3.78
N PRO A 123 25.56 1.56 -3.24
CA PRO A 123 26.07 1.33 -1.88
C PRO A 123 25.02 1.57 -0.79
N ARG A 124 23.85 2.12 -1.13
CA ARG A 124 22.74 2.41 -0.23
C ARG A 124 21.62 1.42 -0.48
N GLN A 125 21.20 0.68 0.55
CA GLN A 125 20.16 -0.35 0.41
C GLN A 125 18.75 0.25 0.51
N SER A 126 18.59 1.28 1.34
CA SER A 126 17.32 1.98 1.55
C SER A 126 17.40 3.45 1.17
N ILE A 127 16.25 4.03 0.77
CA ILE A 127 16.12 5.48 0.56
C ILE A 127 16.49 6.27 1.82
N LYS A 128 16.31 5.69 3.02
CA LYS A 128 16.65 6.34 4.29
C LYS A 128 18.15 6.61 4.45
N GLU A 129 19.00 5.92 3.70
CA GLU A 129 20.46 6.12 3.67
C GLU A 129 20.89 7.20 2.66
N THR A 130 19.93 7.76 1.91
CA THR A 130 20.21 8.85 0.96
C THR A 130 20.33 10.19 1.73
N PRO A 131 21.20 11.10 1.26
CA PRO A 131 21.51 12.33 2.00
C PRO A 131 20.34 13.32 2.06
N CYS A 132 19.44 13.26 1.07
CA CYS A 132 18.28 14.14 0.97
C CYS A 132 17.19 13.47 0.12
N TRP A 133 16.03 13.26 0.71
CA TRP A 133 14.87 12.64 0.08
C TRP A 133 13.58 13.23 0.63
N ILE A 134 12.49 13.04 -0.11
CA ILE A 134 11.14 13.46 0.29
C ILE A 134 10.16 12.29 0.18
N GLU A 135 9.16 12.31 1.05
CA GLU A 135 8.00 11.42 1.01
C GLU A 135 6.75 12.27 0.72
N VAL A 136 6.06 11.96 -0.36
CA VAL A 136 4.88 12.69 -0.81
C VAL A 136 3.66 11.82 -0.58
N HIS A 137 2.74 12.32 0.24
CA HIS A 137 1.47 11.66 0.52
C HIS A 137 0.38 12.22 -0.38
N LEU A 138 -0.27 11.34 -1.14
CA LEU A 138 -1.32 11.71 -2.09
C LEU A 138 -2.67 11.71 -1.39
N HIS A 139 -3.12 12.88 -0.96
CA HIS A 139 -4.34 13.01 -0.16
C HIS A 139 -5.58 12.41 -0.82
N ARG A 140 -5.76 12.60 -2.14
CA ARG A 140 -6.91 12.04 -2.85
C ARG A 140 -6.90 10.51 -2.85
N ALA A 141 -5.72 9.90 -3.03
CA ALA A 141 -5.58 8.44 -2.97
C ALA A 141 -5.82 7.92 -1.54
N LEU A 142 -5.35 8.64 -0.52
CA LEU A 142 -5.60 8.30 0.89
C LEU A 142 -7.09 8.37 1.25
N GLN A 143 -7.84 9.33 0.68
CA GLN A 143 -9.30 9.40 0.85
C GLN A 143 -9.99 8.17 0.24
N LEU A 144 -9.62 7.78 -0.97
CA LEU A 144 -10.17 6.57 -1.61
C LEU A 144 -9.79 5.31 -0.83
N LEU A 145 -8.59 5.26 -0.27
CA LEU A 145 -8.19 4.17 0.63
C LEU A 145 -9.10 4.12 1.86
N ASP A 146 -9.35 5.26 2.50
CA ASP A 146 -10.24 5.34 3.65
C ASP A 146 -11.66 4.85 3.30
N GLU A 147 -12.20 5.24 2.14
CA GLU A 147 -13.48 4.73 1.62
C GLU A 147 -13.45 3.19 1.45
N VAL A 148 -12.40 2.64 0.83
CA VAL A 148 -12.23 1.18 0.67
C VAL A 148 -12.16 0.47 2.02
N LEU A 149 -11.43 1.04 2.99
CA LEU A 149 -11.31 0.46 4.33
C LEU A 149 -12.65 0.47 5.09
N HIS A 150 -13.46 1.52 4.94
CA HIS A 150 -14.79 1.59 5.53
C HIS A 150 -15.78 0.57 4.93
N THR A 151 -15.59 0.17 3.67
CA THR A 151 -16.39 -0.90 3.05
C THR A 151 -15.99 -2.30 3.50
N MET A 152 -14.84 -2.45 4.17
CA MET A 152 -14.47 -3.74 4.73
C MET A 152 -15.34 -4.03 5.95
N PRO A 153 -15.94 -5.24 6.05
CA PRO A 153 -16.69 -5.61 7.24
C PRO A 153 -15.72 -5.65 8.43
N ILE A 154 -15.89 -4.68 9.35
CA ILE A 154 -15.29 -4.74 10.68
C ILE A 154 -16.11 -5.76 11.45
N ASP A 155 -15.70 -7.03 11.39
CA ASP A 155 -16.34 -8.07 12.19
C ASP A 155 -15.90 -7.90 13.65
N GLY A 156 -16.76 -7.22 14.41
CA GLY A 156 -16.74 -7.19 15.85
C GLY A 156 -18.18 -6.98 16.33
N PRO A 157 -18.73 -7.88 17.16
CA PRO A 157 -19.98 -7.59 17.84
C PRO A 157 -19.73 -6.33 18.68
N ARG A 158 -20.38 -5.22 18.33
CA ARG A 158 -20.63 -4.17 19.32
C ARG A 158 -21.43 -4.87 20.40
N GLY A 159 -20.77 -5.20 21.51
CA GLY A 159 -21.44 -5.63 22.72
C GLY A 159 -22.47 -4.55 23.05
N ILE A 160 -23.72 -4.85 22.71
CA ILE A 160 -24.86 -4.08 23.13
C ILE A 160 -25.19 -4.66 24.50
N GLU A 161 -25.00 -3.77 25.47
CA GLU A 161 -25.33 -3.84 26.90
C GLU A 161 -26.62 -4.60 27.23
#